data_AF-A0AAU6Y5T9-F1
#
_entry.id   AF-A0AAU6Y5T9-F1
#
_cell.length_a   1.000
_cell.length_b   1.000
_cell.length_c   1.000
_cell.angle_alpha   90.00
_cell.angle_beta   90.00
_cell.angle_gamma   90.00
#
_symmetry.space_group_name_H-M   'P 1'
#
loop_
_entity.id
_entity.type
_entity.pdbx_description
1 polymer ?
#
loop_
_entity_poly.entity_id
_entity_poly.type
_entity_poly.pdbx_seq_one_letter_code
_entity_poly.pdbx_strand_id
1 'polypeptide(L)'
;MSKSTFVFVSSELQQKELDMDGVNDLKDFIEYDLRLENLDRRRKITDLQQQWKALWQLYRKDIWQSLHLTAGNSDYPLNLLVLWSNKVESYLHKYNNLWRHQASFLPLKKLYMEVLNQLTACLDEISSNYPDRFTDISFTNQQRRTVVQQLTVQYRRLERHLNQFDLDSNLSKLMLEGFLFAIRERRLTRRTASILRTSMNRFLIMSPLTTPIVKNTLYQIDFNTPAFLRYWRSGWEQLLDTEDSLHDQLENLIREQQYVNELPFDRNNSFLIEEASLKEELMESIEDKKQSLKELIRVRRIKFRDDEITKKQTRIRINLPVAQFGLFIRLQIEKGILAKEHIGKIFSFYATHFYSLQTEHISPESLQKKSTDVEYATAQKLKGQLIAMINWLNEKY
;
A
#
# COMPACT_ATOMS: atom_id res chain seq x y z
N MET A 1 17.53 10.25 -40.26
CA MET A 1 17.23 11.67 -40.54
C MET A 1 16.46 12.26 -39.36
N SER A 2 17.03 13.33 -38.79
CA SER A 2 16.61 14.26 -37.71
C SER A 2 15.69 13.83 -36.55
N LYS A 3 16.26 13.20 -35.51
CA LYS A 3 15.82 13.36 -34.09
C LYS A 3 16.80 14.21 -33.25
N SER A 4 17.89 14.68 -33.85
CA SER A 4 19.01 15.34 -33.15
C SER A 4 18.81 16.86 -32.93
N THR A 5 17.94 17.51 -33.70
CA THR A 5 17.78 18.98 -33.65
C THR A 5 16.83 19.46 -32.53
N PHE A 6 15.98 18.57 -32.00
CA PHE A 6 14.99 18.95 -30.96
C PHE A 6 15.59 18.99 -29.54
N VAL A 7 16.69 18.28 -29.30
CA VAL A 7 17.36 18.23 -27.99
C VAL A 7 18.18 19.52 -27.73
N PHE A 8 18.73 20.13 -28.79
CA PHE A 8 19.55 21.34 -28.67
C PHE A 8 18.76 22.63 -28.37
N VAL A 9 17.54 22.76 -28.90
CA VAL A 9 16.66 23.92 -28.59
C VAL A 9 16.15 23.85 -27.14
N SER A 10 15.94 22.65 -26.61
CA SER A 10 15.52 22.45 -25.21
C SER A 10 16.63 22.79 -24.21
N SER A 11 17.91 22.58 -24.54
CA SER A 11 19.01 22.90 -23.62
C SER A 11 19.36 24.39 -23.63
N GLU A 12 19.29 25.07 -24.78
CA GLU A 12 19.47 26.55 -24.82
C GLU A 12 18.35 27.31 -24.10
N LEU A 13 17.11 26.79 -24.11
CA LEU A 13 15.99 27.33 -23.32
C LEU A 13 16.05 26.96 -21.82
N GLN A 14 16.79 25.90 -21.46
CA GLN A 14 17.06 25.53 -20.06
C GLN A 14 18.28 26.26 -19.49
N GLN A 15 19.20 26.73 -20.35
CA GLN A 15 20.50 27.30 -19.96
C GLN A 15 20.59 28.82 -20.20
N LYS A 16 19.73 29.39 -21.05
CA LYS A 16 19.17 30.71 -20.77
C LYS A 16 18.14 30.49 -19.66
N GLU A 17 18.58 30.59 -18.42
CA GLU A 17 17.70 31.04 -17.35
C GLU A 17 16.87 32.17 -17.96
N LEU A 18 15.56 31.96 -18.11
CA LEU A 18 14.61 33.04 -18.37
C LEU A 18 14.75 33.93 -17.14
N ASP A 19 15.71 34.83 -17.26
CA ASP A 19 16.40 35.40 -16.12
C ASP A 19 15.34 36.07 -15.28
N MET A 20 15.37 35.76 -14.00
CA MET A 20 14.41 36.31 -13.05
C MET A 20 14.56 37.83 -12.94
N ASP A 21 15.52 38.45 -13.65
CA ASP A 21 15.75 39.88 -13.84
C ASP A 21 14.47 40.70 -13.72
N GLY A 22 13.42 40.51 -14.51
CA GLY A 22 12.22 41.36 -14.37
C GLY A 22 11.51 41.32 -12.99
N VAL A 23 11.50 40.17 -12.30
CA VAL A 23 10.87 40.00 -10.97
C VAL A 23 11.87 40.25 -9.83
N ASN A 24 13.15 39.96 -10.06
CA ASN A 24 14.26 40.28 -9.17
C ASN A 24 14.53 41.79 -9.18
N ASP A 25 14.44 42.47 -10.32
CA ASP A 25 14.48 43.92 -10.45
C ASP A 25 13.36 44.58 -9.64
N LEU A 26 12.17 43.98 -9.60
CA LEU A 26 11.09 44.43 -8.71
C LEU A 26 11.46 44.25 -7.23
N LYS A 27 12.09 43.13 -6.86
CA LYS A 27 12.58 42.89 -5.48
C LYS A 27 13.69 43.86 -5.11
N ASP A 28 14.72 43.93 -5.93
CA ASP A 28 15.91 44.76 -5.76
C ASP A 28 15.48 46.22 -5.76
N PHE A 29 14.42 46.57 -6.49
CA PHE A 29 13.77 47.85 -6.33
C PHE A 29 13.21 48.05 -4.91
N ILE A 30 12.45 47.14 -4.31
CA ILE A 30 12.00 47.33 -2.91
C ILE A 30 13.19 47.45 -1.96
N GLU A 31 14.18 46.57 -2.09
CA GLU A 31 15.34 46.54 -1.18
C GLU A 31 16.20 47.82 -1.33
N TYR A 32 16.24 48.40 -2.52
CA TYR A 32 16.87 49.68 -2.82
C TYR A 32 16.00 50.89 -2.41
N ASP A 33 14.67 50.82 -2.57
CA ASP A 33 13.71 51.92 -2.33
C ASP A 33 13.46 52.18 -0.84
N LEU A 34 13.71 51.20 0.04
CA LEU A 34 13.82 51.42 1.48
C LEU A 34 14.85 52.51 1.85
N ARG A 35 15.74 52.90 0.92
CA ARG A 35 16.86 53.83 1.15
C ARG A 35 16.72 55.20 0.46
N LEU A 36 15.70 55.46 -0.36
CA LEU A 36 15.59 56.70 -1.17
C LEU A 36 14.63 57.77 -0.59
N GLU A 37 14.79 59.04 -0.96
CA GLU A 37 13.90 60.16 -0.62
C GLU A 37 12.64 60.26 -1.52
N ASN A 38 11.55 60.88 -1.02
CA ASN A 38 10.18 60.78 -1.56
C ASN A 38 9.95 61.18 -3.03
N LEU A 39 10.69 62.16 -3.58
CA LEU A 39 10.47 62.65 -4.96
C LEU A 39 11.05 61.72 -6.02
N ASP A 40 12.24 61.16 -5.77
CA ASP A 40 12.86 60.16 -6.65
C ASP A 40 12.04 58.88 -6.73
N ARG A 41 11.29 58.54 -5.66
CA ARG A 41 10.41 57.36 -5.64
C ARG A 41 9.33 57.40 -6.72
N ARG A 42 8.63 58.53 -6.92
CA ARG A 42 7.51 58.58 -7.88
C ARG A 42 7.95 58.41 -9.32
N ARG A 43 9.06 59.05 -9.70
CA ARG A 43 9.65 58.92 -11.03
C ARG A 43 10.06 57.48 -11.27
N LYS A 44 10.79 56.89 -10.32
CA LYS A 44 11.27 55.52 -10.43
C LYS A 44 10.14 54.47 -10.46
N ILE A 45 9.06 54.67 -9.70
CA ILE A 45 7.86 53.79 -9.79
C ILE A 45 7.22 53.86 -11.18
N THR A 46 7.15 55.04 -11.79
CA THR A 46 6.62 55.20 -13.14
C THR A 46 7.50 54.47 -14.15
N ASP A 47 8.82 54.63 -14.03
CA ASP A 47 9.79 53.96 -14.90
C ASP A 47 9.68 52.43 -14.79
N LEU A 48 9.55 51.90 -13.57
CA LEU A 48 9.34 50.47 -13.33
C LEU A 48 8.02 49.96 -13.88
N GLN A 49 6.96 50.75 -13.77
CA GLN A 49 5.67 50.38 -14.35
C GLN A 49 5.77 50.27 -15.88
N GLN A 50 6.51 51.17 -16.53
CA GLN A 50 6.75 51.11 -17.98
C GLN A 50 7.64 49.92 -18.36
N GLN A 51 8.74 49.70 -17.61
CA GLN A 51 9.64 48.56 -17.80
C GLN A 51 8.90 47.23 -17.64
N TRP A 52 8.12 47.07 -16.56
CA TRP A 52 7.29 45.89 -16.32
C TRP A 52 6.31 45.67 -17.47
N LYS A 53 5.60 46.71 -17.93
CA LYS A 53 4.66 46.58 -19.05
C LYS A 53 5.37 46.10 -20.32
N ALA A 54 6.54 46.63 -20.64
CA ALA A 54 7.31 46.23 -21.82
C ALA A 54 7.78 44.76 -21.71
N LEU A 55 8.38 44.40 -20.58
CA LEU A 55 8.84 43.04 -20.29
C LEU A 55 7.67 42.05 -20.31
N TRP A 56 6.56 42.37 -19.66
CA TRP A 56 5.38 41.51 -19.58
C TRP A 56 4.79 41.18 -20.95
N GLN A 57 4.77 42.14 -21.89
CA GLN A 57 4.31 41.87 -23.25
C GLN A 57 5.21 40.87 -23.98
N LEU A 58 6.53 40.99 -23.81
CA LEU A 58 7.50 40.04 -24.36
C LEU A 58 7.34 38.66 -23.72
N TYR A 59 7.37 38.57 -22.39
CA TYR A 59 7.21 37.31 -21.67
C TYR A 59 5.88 36.62 -21.95
N ARG A 60 4.77 37.37 -21.99
CA ARG A 60 3.46 36.81 -22.33
C ARG A 60 3.51 36.18 -23.72
N LYS A 61 4.06 36.88 -24.71
CA LYS A 61 4.23 36.34 -26.07
C LYS A 61 5.06 35.07 -26.08
N ASP A 62 6.18 35.04 -25.36
CA ASP A 62 7.08 33.88 -25.29
C ASP A 62 6.42 32.69 -24.59
N ILE A 63 5.67 32.92 -23.51
CA ILE A 63 4.88 31.89 -22.83
C ILE A 63 3.86 31.29 -23.81
N TRP A 64 3.10 32.12 -24.52
CA TRP A 64 2.13 31.65 -25.52
C TRP A 64 2.79 30.85 -26.64
N GLN A 65 3.91 31.33 -27.16
CA GLN A 65 4.68 30.61 -28.19
C GLN A 65 5.20 29.27 -27.66
N SER A 66 5.74 29.24 -26.43
CA SER A 66 6.24 28.01 -25.81
C SER A 66 5.13 26.98 -25.63
N LEU A 67 3.93 27.40 -25.21
CA LEU A 67 2.78 26.52 -25.04
C LEU A 67 2.29 25.94 -26.38
N HIS A 68 2.37 26.69 -27.47
CA HIS A 68 2.02 26.22 -28.82
C HIS A 68 3.09 25.28 -29.42
N LEU A 69 4.37 25.62 -29.26
CA LEU A 69 5.48 24.91 -29.91
C LEU A 69 5.89 23.63 -29.18
N THR A 70 5.73 23.60 -27.85
CA THR A 70 6.01 22.39 -27.08
C THR A 70 4.87 21.40 -27.29
N ALA A 71 5.03 20.52 -28.27
CA ALA A 71 4.22 19.30 -28.35
C ALA A 71 4.46 18.37 -27.13
N GLY A 72 5.54 18.61 -26.37
CA GLY A 72 5.80 17.97 -25.08
C GLY A 72 5.12 18.70 -23.92
N ASN A 73 4.68 17.94 -22.91
CA ASN A 73 4.05 18.39 -21.66
C ASN A 73 5.01 19.18 -20.74
N SER A 74 5.72 20.18 -21.26
CA SER A 74 6.55 21.04 -20.42
C SER A 74 5.66 22.04 -19.69
N ASP A 75 5.35 21.73 -18.43
CA ASP A 75 4.61 22.58 -17.50
C ASP A 75 5.47 23.70 -16.91
N TYR A 76 6.71 23.84 -17.38
CA TYR A 76 7.69 24.79 -16.87
C TYR A 76 7.21 26.26 -16.92
N PRO A 77 6.69 26.79 -18.06
CA PRO A 77 6.26 28.19 -18.12
C PRO A 77 5.11 28.50 -17.14
N LEU A 78 4.22 27.53 -16.92
CA LEU A 78 3.09 27.67 -16.01
C LEU A 78 3.52 27.68 -14.55
N ASN A 79 4.43 26.76 -14.19
CA ASN A 79 5.02 26.73 -12.85
C ASN A 79 5.81 28.01 -12.56
N LEU A 80 6.47 28.59 -13.57
CA LEU A 80 7.17 29.86 -13.45
C LEU A 80 6.21 31.03 -13.15
N LEU A 81 5.08 31.11 -13.86
CA LEU A 81 4.03 32.12 -13.58
C LEU A 81 3.49 31.98 -12.16
N VAL A 82 3.25 30.75 -11.68
CA VAL A 82 2.80 30.49 -10.30
C VAL A 82 3.88 30.92 -9.29
N LEU A 83 5.15 30.62 -9.57
CA LEU A 83 6.28 31.04 -8.72
C LEU A 83 6.37 32.56 -8.63
N TRP A 84 6.28 33.27 -9.76
CA TRP A 84 6.31 34.73 -9.80
C TRP A 84 5.13 35.34 -9.05
N SER A 85 3.92 34.84 -9.26
CA SER A 85 2.74 35.28 -8.52
C SER A 85 2.93 35.10 -7.01
N ASN A 86 3.39 33.93 -6.59
CA ASN A 86 3.68 33.63 -5.19
C ASN A 86 4.75 34.55 -4.60
N LYS A 87 5.77 34.89 -5.39
CA LYS A 87 6.85 35.78 -4.98
C LYS A 87 6.33 37.21 -4.76
N VAL A 88 5.59 37.75 -5.73
CA VAL A 88 5.00 39.09 -5.64
C VAL A 88 4.04 39.20 -4.46
N GLU A 89 3.20 38.17 -4.22
CA GLU A 89 2.34 38.11 -3.04
C GLU A 89 3.15 38.06 -1.73
N SER A 90 4.24 37.29 -1.70
CA SER A 90 5.10 37.21 -0.51
C SER A 90 5.70 38.58 -0.14
N TYR A 91 6.04 39.40 -1.13
CA TYR A 91 6.51 40.77 -0.90
C TYR A 91 5.38 41.67 -0.39
N LEU A 92 4.18 41.59 -0.98
CA LEU A 92 3.03 42.32 -0.47
C LEU A 92 2.75 42.00 1.00
N HIS A 93 2.92 40.75 1.41
CA HIS A 93 2.73 40.34 2.79
C HIS A 93 3.89 40.77 3.71
N LYS A 94 5.15 40.52 3.29
CA LYS A 94 6.36 40.87 4.05
C LYS A 94 6.40 42.36 4.41
N TYR A 95 5.99 43.22 3.49
CA TYR A 95 6.03 44.67 3.65
C TYR A 95 4.67 45.29 4.06
N ASN A 96 3.70 44.47 4.51
CA ASN A 96 2.35 44.93 4.86
C ASN A 96 2.31 46.05 5.91
N ASN A 97 3.24 46.06 6.86
CA ASN A 97 3.33 47.14 7.84
C ASN A 97 3.72 48.48 7.18
N LEU A 98 4.69 48.48 6.28
CA LEU A 98 5.10 49.68 5.53
C LEU A 98 3.94 50.22 4.69
N TRP A 99 3.24 49.32 3.99
CA TRP A 99 2.06 49.66 3.19
C TRP A 99 0.94 50.34 3.98
N ARG A 100 0.81 50.03 5.29
CA ARG A 100 -0.23 50.59 6.16
C ARG A 100 0.15 51.93 6.76
N HIS A 101 1.43 52.15 7.05
CA HIS A 101 1.87 53.32 7.82
C HIS A 101 2.42 54.46 6.95
N GLN A 102 2.80 54.20 5.69
CA GLN A 102 3.48 55.19 4.86
C GLN A 102 2.77 55.37 3.52
N ALA A 103 2.04 56.49 3.38
CA ALA A 103 1.30 56.83 2.16
C ALA A 103 2.18 56.91 0.90
N SER A 104 3.47 57.20 1.06
CA SER A 104 4.47 57.22 -0.02
C SER A 104 4.58 55.88 -0.77
N PHE A 105 4.25 54.77 -0.13
CA PHE A 105 4.36 53.43 -0.73
C PHE A 105 3.07 52.93 -1.41
N LEU A 106 1.97 53.69 -1.33
CA LEU A 106 0.71 53.31 -1.97
C LEU A 106 0.84 53.11 -3.50
N PRO A 107 1.58 53.94 -4.26
CA PRO A 107 1.79 53.71 -5.69
C PRO A 107 2.54 52.40 -5.97
N LEU A 108 3.54 52.07 -5.15
CA LEU A 108 4.27 50.80 -5.28
C LEU A 108 3.37 49.61 -4.97
N LYS A 109 2.60 49.66 -3.87
CA LYS A 109 1.60 48.62 -3.57
C LYS A 109 0.63 48.43 -4.74
N LYS A 110 0.15 49.52 -5.36
CA LYS A 110 -0.72 49.45 -6.54
C LYS A 110 -0.02 48.74 -7.71
N LEU A 111 1.26 49.02 -7.97
CA LEU A 111 2.04 48.32 -8.98
C LEU A 111 2.13 46.81 -8.69
N TYR A 112 2.43 46.41 -7.45
CA TYR A 112 2.46 44.99 -7.06
C TYR A 112 1.11 44.28 -7.25
N MET A 113 0.02 44.95 -6.88
CA MET A 113 -1.33 44.43 -7.10
C MET A 113 -1.65 44.30 -8.61
N GLU A 114 -1.22 45.27 -9.42
CA GLU A 114 -1.38 45.23 -10.86
C GLU A 114 -0.60 44.06 -11.49
N VAL A 115 0.65 43.85 -11.08
CA VAL A 115 1.46 42.70 -11.49
C VAL A 115 0.76 41.38 -11.15
N LEU A 116 0.25 41.23 -9.92
CA LEU A 116 -0.50 40.04 -9.52
C LEU A 116 -1.76 39.82 -10.35
N ASN A 117 -2.50 40.87 -10.64
CA ASN A 117 -3.71 40.80 -11.46
C ASN A 117 -3.37 40.34 -12.89
N GLN A 118 -2.29 40.86 -13.47
CA GLN A 118 -1.83 40.46 -14.81
C GLN A 118 -1.36 39.00 -14.85
N LEU A 119 -0.59 38.56 -13.85
CA LEU A 119 -0.16 37.16 -13.73
C LEU A 119 -1.36 36.22 -13.56
N THR A 120 -2.33 36.60 -12.72
CA THR A 120 -3.55 35.81 -12.48
C THR A 120 -4.42 35.74 -13.72
N ALA A 121 -4.66 36.88 -14.40
CA ALA A 121 -5.43 36.92 -15.63
C ALA A 121 -4.79 36.07 -16.74
N CYS A 122 -3.46 36.05 -16.83
CA CYS A 122 -2.74 35.17 -17.76
C CYS A 122 -2.92 33.70 -17.41
N LEU A 123 -2.78 33.33 -16.14
CA LEU A 123 -3.03 31.96 -15.68
C LEU A 123 -4.47 31.52 -15.98
N ASP A 124 -5.46 32.39 -15.77
CA ASP A 124 -6.87 32.09 -16.02
C ASP A 124 -7.17 31.97 -17.54
N GLU A 125 -6.56 32.83 -18.36
CA GLU A 125 -6.65 32.76 -19.83
C GLU A 125 -6.03 31.45 -20.35
N ILE A 126 -4.83 31.09 -19.90
CA ILE A 126 -4.19 29.84 -20.34
C ILE A 126 -4.97 28.63 -19.82
N SER A 127 -5.49 28.67 -18.57
CA SER A 127 -6.34 27.60 -18.03
C SER A 127 -7.62 27.39 -18.85
N SER A 128 -8.14 28.45 -19.47
CA SER A 128 -9.33 28.39 -20.32
C SER A 128 -9.02 27.79 -21.70
N ASN A 129 -7.82 28.07 -22.25
CA ASN A 129 -7.41 27.60 -23.57
C ASN A 129 -6.75 26.20 -23.56
N TYR A 130 -6.12 25.81 -22.44
CA TYR A 130 -5.43 24.53 -22.28
C TYR A 130 -5.72 23.88 -20.93
N PRO A 131 -6.97 23.42 -20.70
CA PRO A 131 -7.39 22.88 -19.41
C PRO A 131 -6.55 21.67 -18.97
N ASP A 132 -6.15 20.81 -19.90
CA ASP A 132 -5.40 19.58 -19.60
C ASP A 132 -4.01 19.87 -19.01
N ARG A 133 -3.33 20.91 -19.52
CA ARG A 133 -2.00 21.33 -19.03
C ARG A 133 -2.05 21.99 -17.66
N PHE A 134 -3.22 22.44 -17.23
CA PHE A 134 -3.39 23.09 -15.93
C PHE A 134 -3.65 22.11 -14.79
N THR A 135 -3.91 20.84 -15.09
CA THR A 135 -4.30 19.83 -14.11
C THR A 135 -3.25 19.70 -13.00
N ASP A 136 -1.98 19.55 -13.36
CA ASP A 136 -0.89 19.31 -12.40
C ASP A 136 -0.23 20.60 -11.86
N ILE A 137 -0.67 21.77 -12.33
CA ILE A 137 -0.14 23.05 -11.88
C ILE A 137 -0.69 23.41 -10.50
N SER A 138 0.21 23.80 -9.60
CA SER A 138 -0.11 24.31 -8.26
C SER A 138 -0.95 25.59 -8.31
N PHE A 139 -1.82 25.79 -7.33
CA PHE A 139 -2.48 27.09 -7.15
C PHE A 139 -1.47 28.17 -6.74
N THR A 140 -1.75 29.42 -7.13
CA THR A 140 -1.08 30.57 -6.51
C THR A 140 -1.49 30.67 -5.04
N ASN A 141 -0.69 31.31 -4.20
CA ASN A 141 -0.94 31.49 -2.78
C ASN A 141 -2.31 32.16 -2.52
N GLN A 142 -2.67 33.17 -3.33
CA GLN A 142 -3.97 33.83 -3.32
C GLN A 142 -5.11 32.85 -3.63
N GLN A 143 -5.02 32.11 -4.73
CA GLN A 143 -6.05 31.13 -5.11
C GLN A 143 -6.16 29.98 -4.09
N ARG A 144 -5.02 29.51 -3.58
CA ARG A 144 -4.91 28.42 -2.60
C ARG A 144 -5.71 28.73 -1.34
N ARG A 145 -5.65 29.96 -0.80
CA ARG A 145 -6.42 30.33 0.40
C ARG A 145 -7.92 30.12 0.19
N THR A 146 -8.44 30.60 -0.94
CA THR A 146 -9.85 30.44 -1.31
C THR A 146 -10.22 28.97 -1.50
N VAL A 147 -9.40 28.22 -2.23
CA VAL A 147 -9.64 26.79 -2.50
C VAL A 147 -9.60 25.96 -1.21
N VAL A 148 -8.60 26.17 -0.35
CA VAL A 148 -8.48 25.49 0.94
C VAL A 148 -9.67 25.80 1.84
N GLN A 149 -10.14 27.06 1.87
CA GLN A 149 -11.34 27.42 2.63
C GLN A 149 -12.57 26.67 2.12
N GLN A 150 -12.78 26.63 0.79
CA GLN A 150 -13.90 25.90 0.18
C GLN A 150 -13.84 24.39 0.49
N LEU A 151 -12.67 23.77 0.31
CA LEU A 151 -12.45 22.36 0.61
C LEU A 151 -12.65 22.07 2.10
N THR A 152 -12.23 22.97 2.99
CA THR A 152 -12.44 22.82 4.44
C THR A 152 -13.93 22.86 4.79
N VAL A 153 -14.72 23.71 4.13
CA VAL A 153 -16.17 23.74 4.32
C VAL A 153 -16.82 22.44 3.85
N GLN A 154 -16.39 21.90 2.70
CA GLN A 154 -16.86 20.60 2.20
C GLN A 154 -16.45 19.45 3.13
N TYR A 155 -15.22 19.45 3.60
CA TYR A 155 -14.71 18.49 4.58
C TYR A 155 -15.57 18.45 5.84
N ARG A 156 -15.90 19.60 6.44
CA ARG A 156 -16.78 19.67 7.62
C ARG A 156 -18.22 19.23 7.34
N ARG A 157 -18.67 19.30 6.10
CA ARG A 157 -19.97 18.74 5.70
C ARG A 157 -19.87 17.22 5.63
N LEU A 158 -18.82 16.70 5.01
CA LEU A 158 -18.56 15.28 4.90
C LEU A 158 -18.41 14.64 6.30
N GLU A 159 -17.59 15.20 7.16
CA GLU A 159 -17.41 14.73 8.55
C GLU A 159 -18.74 14.59 9.29
N ARG A 160 -19.58 15.64 9.26
CA ARG A 160 -20.91 15.60 9.87
C ARG A 160 -21.83 14.56 9.21
N HIS A 161 -21.71 14.36 7.91
CA HIS A 161 -22.50 13.39 7.17
C HIS A 161 -22.12 11.95 7.56
N LEU A 162 -20.83 11.62 7.61
CA LEU A 162 -20.36 10.30 8.00
C LEU A 162 -20.76 9.93 9.44
N ASN A 163 -20.74 10.91 10.35
CA ASN A 163 -21.15 10.72 11.74
C ASN A 163 -22.65 10.39 11.91
N GLN A 164 -23.45 10.46 10.84
CA GLN A 164 -24.86 10.05 10.84
C GLN A 164 -25.06 8.55 10.55
N PHE A 165 -24.01 7.85 10.14
CA PHE A 165 -24.05 6.43 9.77
C PHE A 165 -23.23 5.59 10.73
N ASP A 166 -23.63 4.33 10.90
CA ASP A 166 -22.90 3.32 11.67
C ASP A 166 -21.77 2.73 10.82
N LEU A 167 -20.70 3.51 10.65
CA LEU A 167 -19.50 3.13 9.90
C LEU A 167 -18.42 2.64 10.85
N ASP A 168 -17.54 1.79 10.34
CA ASP A 168 -16.29 1.47 11.03
C ASP A 168 -15.55 2.78 11.39
N SER A 169 -15.34 2.99 12.69
CA SER A 169 -14.76 4.23 13.22
C SER A 169 -13.33 4.45 12.75
N ASN A 170 -12.56 3.37 12.56
CA ASN A 170 -11.19 3.45 12.06
C ASN A 170 -11.20 3.86 10.59
N LEU A 171 -12.09 3.28 9.77
CA LEU A 171 -12.22 3.64 8.37
C LEU A 171 -12.63 5.11 8.18
N SER A 172 -13.65 5.56 8.93
CA SER A 172 -14.12 6.95 8.89
C SER A 172 -13.02 7.93 9.28
N LYS A 173 -12.33 7.66 10.40
CA LYS A 173 -11.21 8.49 10.87
C LYS A 173 -10.09 8.57 9.82
N LEU A 174 -9.70 7.43 9.26
CA LEU A 174 -8.63 7.34 8.29
C LEU A 174 -8.94 8.13 7.01
N MET A 175 -10.17 7.97 6.51
CA MET A 175 -10.63 8.72 5.34
C MET A 175 -10.60 10.24 5.61
N LEU A 176 -11.11 10.68 6.76
CA LEU A 176 -11.11 12.09 7.15
C LEU A 176 -9.69 12.64 7.35
N GLU A 177 -8.79 11.88 7.96
CA GLU A 177 -7.39 12.27 8.13
C GLU A 177 -6.67 12.40 6.78
N GLY A 178 -6.89 11.46 5.86
CA GLY A 178 -6.30 11.52 4.51
C GLY A 178 -6.81 12.72 3.69
N PHE A 179 -8.12 13.01 3.74
CA PHE A 179 -8.66 14.22 3.11
C PHE A 179 -8.09 15.51 3.72
N LEU A 180 -8.02 15.58 5.05
CA LEU A 180 -7.49 16.75 5.74
C LEU A 180 -6.00 16.96 5.45
N PHE A 181 -5.22 15.87 5.37
CA PHE A 181 -3.82 15.89 5.00
C PHE A 181 -3.63 16.50 3.59
N ALA A 182 -4.35 15.99 2.60
CA ALA A 182 -4.29 16.50 1.22
C ALA A 182 -4.74 17.97 1.11
N ILE A 183 -5.76 18.39 1.88
CA ILE A 183 -6.18 19.81 1.94
C ILE A 183 -5.07 20.72 2.50
N ARG A 184 -4.31 20.23 3.49
CA ARG A 184 -3.27 20.98 4.18
C ARG A 184 -1.92 20.98 3.46
N GLU A 185 -1.78 20.19 2.41
CA GLU A 185 -0.56 20.08 1.66
C GLU A 185 -0.06 21.44 1.17
N ARG A 186 1.27 21.63 1.19
CA ARG A 186 1.89 22.90 0.81
C ARG A 186 1.70 23.19 -0.67
N ARG A 187 1.76 22.14 -1.51
CA ARG A 187 1.64 22.20 -2.96
C ARG A 187 0.32 21.58 -3.41
N LEU A 188 -0.78 22.27 -3.14
CA LEU A 188 -2.09 21.85 -3.65
C LEU A 188 -2.18 22.16 -5.14
N THR A 189 -2.30 21.12 -5.97
CA THR A 189 -2.53 21.23 -7.41
C THR A 189 -4.02 21.31 -7.74
N ARG A 190 -4.34 21.75 -8.96
CA ARG A 190 -5.72 21.81 -9.46
C ARG A 190 -6.35 20.43 -9.56
N ARG A 191 -5.59 19.43 -10.03
CA ARG A 191 -5.99 18.01 -10.08
C ARG A 191 -6.34 17.52 -8.69
N THR A 192 -5.45 17.66 -7.71
CA THR A 192 -5.70 17.20 -6.34
C THR A 192 -6.94 17.88 -5.75
N ALA A 193 -7.10 19.20 -5.91
CA ALA A 193 -8.30 19.88 -5.43
C ALA A 193 -9.60 19.42 -6.14
N SER A 194 -9.53 19.10 -7.43
CA SER A 194 -10.65 18.54 -8.20
C SER A 194 -11.03 17.15 -7.72
N ILE A 195 -10.04 16.27 -7.51
CA ILE A 195 -10.22 14.93 -6.95
C ILE A 195 -10.84 15.04 -5.56
N LEU A 196 -10.28 15.86 -4.67
CA LEU A 196 -10.81 16.09 -3.32
C LEU A 196 -12.28 16.52 -3.37
N ARG A 197 -12.62 17.51 -4.20
CA ARG A 197 -13.99 18.00 -4.33
C ARG A 197 -14.94 16.92 -4.85
N THR A 198 -14.53 16.21 -5.90
CA THR A 198 -15.35 15.18 -6.54
C THR A 198 -15.56 14.00 -5.60
N SER A 199 -14.51 13.53 -4.94
CA SER A 199 -14.56 12.45 -3.96
C SER A 199 -15.42 12.81 -2.76
N MET A 200 -15.23 13.98 -2.14
CA MET A 200 -16.07 14.42 -1.02
C MET A 200 -17.54 14.57 -1.42
N ASN A 201 -17.81 15.16 -2.59
CA ASN A 201 -19.19 15.28 -3.10
C ASN A 201 -19.82 13.91 -3.37
N ARG A 202 -19.04 12.95 -3.90
CA ARG A 202 -19.49 11.58 -4.13
C ARG A 202 -19.97 10.94 -2.83
N PHE A 203 -19.20 11.05 -1.76
CA PHE A 203 -19.65 10.54 -0.45
C PHE A 203 -20.87 11.28 0.10
N LEU A 204 -20.97 12.60 -0.11
CA LEU A 204 -22.11 13.41 0.36
C LEU A 204 -23.45 13.07 -0.32
N ILE A 205 -23.43 12.53 -1.54
CA ILE A 205 -24.64 12.15 -2.28
C ILE A 205 -25.00 10.66 -2.10
N MET A 206 -24.11 9.86 -1.54
CA MET A 206 -24.33 8.43 -1.34
C MET A 206 -25.19 8.20 -0.11
N SER A 207 -26.31 7.49 -0.26
CA SER A 207 -27.16 7.07 0.85
C SER A 207 -27.88 5.77 0.48
N PRO A 208 -27.82 4.70 1.31
CA PRO A 208 -27.10 4.62 2.58
C PRO A 208 -25.58 4.47 2.41
N LEU A 209 -24.82 4.99 3.38
CA LEU A 209 -23.38 4.74 3.50
C LEU A 209 -23.15 3.57 4.46
N THR A 210 -22.58 2.48 3.94
CA THR A 210 -22.14 1.32 4.72
C THR A 210 -20.63 1.16 4.61
N THR A 211 -20.00 0.50 5.59
CA THR A 211 -18.54 0.25 5.59
C THR A 211 -18.03 -0.36 4.27
N PRO A 212 -18.66 -1.40 3.67
CA PRO A 212 -18.21 -1.95 2.39
C PRO A 212 -18.32 -0.95 1.23
N ILE A 213 -19.40 -0.15 1.20
CA ILE A 213 -19.60 0.87 0.17
C ILE A 213 -18.51 1.94 0.25
N VAL A 214 -18.20 2.42 1.46
CA VAL A 214 -17.13 3.41 1.68
C VAL A 214 -15.78 2.82 1.29
N LYS A 215 -15.45 1.61 1.76
CA LYS A 215 -14.21 0.90 1.44
C LYS A 215 -14.02 0.76 -0.08
N ASN A 216 -15.05 0.33 -0.80
CA ASN A 216 -14.99 0.15 -2.26
C ASN A 216 -14.91 1.48 -3.01
N THR A 217 -15.57 2.52 -2.50
CA THR A 217 -15.51 3.85 -3.11
C THR A 217 -14.12 4.46 -2.96
N LEU A 218 -13.48 4.27 -1.79
CA LEU A 218 -12.09 4.67 -1.56
C LEU A 218 -11.12 3.92 -2.47
N TYR A 219 -11.37 2.63 -2.72
CA TYR A 219 -10.61 1.87 -3.71
C TYR A 219 -10.77 2.42 -5.13
N GLN A 220 -12.01 2.73 -5.53
CA GLN A 220 -12.32 3.23 -6.87
C GLN A 220 -11.64 4.56 -7.20
N ILE A 221 -11.54 5.45 -6.22
CA ILE A 221 -10.83 6.75 -6.35
C ILE A 221 -9.33 6.62 -6.06
N ASP A 222 -8.81 5.40 -5.99
CA ASP A 222 -7.40 5.11 -5.73
C ASP A 222 -6.87 5.90 -4.53
N PHE A 223 -7.54 5.74 -3.38
CA PHE A 223 -7.17 6.36 -2.09
C PHE A 223 -5.93 5.67 -1.50
N ASN A 224 -4.82 5.74 -2.23
CA ASN A 224 -3.52 5.10 -1.99
C ASN A 224 -2.73 5.69 -0.80
N THR A 225 -3.42 6.09 0.27
CA THR A 225 -2.74 6.48 1.51
C THR A 225 -2.17 5.24 2.22
N PRO A 226 -0.95 5.31 2.79
CA PRO A 226 -0.35 4.16 3.49
C PRO A 226 -1.20 3.65 4.67
N ALA A 227 -1.96 4.55 5.29
CA ALA A 227 -2.90 4.18 6.34
C ALA A 227 -4.01 3.28 5.78
N PHE A 228 -4.61 3.63 4.64
CA PHE A 228 -5.73 2.88 4.08
C PHE A 228 -5.29 1.50 3.57
N LEU A 229 -4.12 1.44 2.95
CA LEU A 229 -3.49 0.17 2.58
C LEU A 229 -3.33 -0.75 3.80
N ARG A 230 -2.83 -0.21 4.93
CA ARG A 230 -2.68 -0.96 6.17
C ARG A 230 -4.02 -1.43 6.73
N TYR A 231 -5.04 -0.58 6.72
CA TYR A 231 -6.39 -0.96 7.12
C TYR A 231 -6.91 -2.14 6.30
N TRP A 232 -6.71 -2.11 4.97
CA TRP A 232 -7.11 -3.20 4.09
C TRP A 232 -6.35 -4.49 4.40
N ARG A 233 -5.03 -4.42 4.57
CA ARG A 233 -4.17 -5.56 4.92
C ARG A 233 -4.56 -6.17 6.28
N SER A 234 -4.85 -5.34 7.29
CA SER A 234 -5.29 -5.84 8.59
C SER A 234 -6.63 -6.59 8.52
N GLY A 235 -7.52 -6.19 7.60
CA GLY A 235 -8.77 -6.92 7.37
C GLY A 235 -8.51 -8.32 6.80
N TRP A 236 -7.52 -8.48 5.93
CA TRP A 236 -7.10 -9.80 5.46
C TRP A 236 -6.42 -10.61 6.56
N GLU A 237 -5.53 -10.00 7.34
CA GLU A 237 -4.87 -10.70 8.46
C GLU A 237 -5.90 -11.25 9.44
N GLN A 238 -6.91 -10.46 9.82
CA GLN A 238 -8.01 -10.93 10.67
C GLN A 238 -8.80 -12.08 10.04
N LEU A 239 -9.10 -12.00 8.73
CA LEU A 239 -9.78 -13.08 8.01
C LEU A 239 -8.94 -14.37 7.96
N LEU A 240 -7.63 -14.26 7.83
CA LEU A 240 -6.73 -15.41 7.80
C LEU A 240 -6.52 -16.01 9.19
N ASP A 241 -6.47 -15.17 10.24
CA ASP A 241 -6.31 -15.60 11.62
C ASP A 241 -7.53 -16.37 12.15
N THR A 242 -8.72 -16.18 11.55
CA THR A 242 -9.91 -16.98 11.88
C THR A 242 -9.93 -18.39 11.29
N GLU A 243 -9.04 -18.68 10.33
CA GLU A 243 -9.03 -19.95 9.59
C GLU A 243 -7.85 -20.83 10.01
N ASP A 244 -8.11 -22.02 10.54
CA ASP A 244 -7.04 -22.93 10.99
C ASP A 244 -6.30 -23.62 9.82
N SER A 245 -6.98 -23.78 8.69
CA SER A 245 -6.48 -24.48 7.50
C SER A 245 -5.68 -23.53 6.61
N LEU A 246 -4.41 -23.85 6.36
CA LEU A 246 -3.59 -23.09 5.39
C LEU A 246 -4.16 -23.14 3.96
N HIS A 247 -4.91 -24.19 3.63
CA HIS A 247 -5.56 -24.32 2.34
C HIS A 247 -6.75 -23.36 2.23
N ASP A 248 -7.52 -23.21 3.30
CA ASP A 248 -8.71 -22.36 3.34
C ASP A 248 -8.27 -20.88 3.39
N GLN A 249 -7.21 -20.58 4.14
CA GLN A 249 -6.50 -19.29 4.08
C GLN A 249 -6.07 -18.93 2.66
N LEU A 250 -5.48 -19.88 1.91
CA LEU A 250 -5.06 -19.66 0.53
C LEU A 250 -6.25 -19.45 -0.40
N GLU A 251 -7.34 -20.20 -0.21
CA GLU A 251 -8.58 -20.04 -0.98
C GLU A 251 -9.20 -18.65 -0.73
N ASN A 252 -9.25 -18.21 0.53
CA ASN A 252 -9.74 -16.88 0.89
C ASN A 252 -8.90 -15.77 0.23
N LEU A 253 -7.57 -15.88 0.18
CA LEU A 253 -6.72 -14.94 -0.56
C LEU A 253 -6.99 -14.94 -2.08
N ILE A 254 -7.32 -16.09 -2.67
CA ILE A 254 -7.69 -16.17 -4.09
C ILE A 254 -9.03 -15.45 -4.33
N ARG A 255 -10.01 -15.63 -3.44
CA ARG A 255 -11.29 -14.91 -3.50
C ARG A 255 -11.11 -13.40 -3.36
N GLU A 256 -10.28 -12.97 -2.41
CA GLU A 256 -9.94 -11.54 -2.24
C GLU A 256 -9.22 -10.97 -3.47
N GLN A 257 -8.31 -11.74 -4.09
CA GLN A 257 -7.66 -11.34 -5.34
C GLN A 257 -8.67 -11.15 -6.48
N GLN A 258 -9.62 -12.07 -6.63
CA GLN A 258 -10.70 -11.97 -7.62
C GLN A 258 -11.56 -10.74 -7.34
N TYR A 259 -11.97 -10.56 -6.09
CA TYR A 259 -12.74 -9.40 -5.65
C TYR A 259 -12.05 -8.08 -5.99
N VAL A 260 -10.77 -7.92 -5.65
CA VAL A 260 -10.00 -6.70 -5.98
C VAL A 260 -9.87 -6.49 -7.49
N ASN A 261 -9.75 -7.56 -8.27
CA ASN A 261 -9.68 -7.45 -9.73
C ASN A 261 -11.00 -7.02 -10.37
N GLU A 262 -12.13 -7.44 -9.79
CA GLU A 262 -13.49 -7.12 -10.25
C GLU A 262 -13.94 -5.73 -9.83
N LEU A 263 -13.35 -5.15 -8.78
CA LEU A 263 -13.67 -3.79 -8.38
C LEU A 263 -13.29 -2.79 -9.48
N PRO A 264 -14.19 -1.85 -9.82
CA PRO A 264 -13.87 -0.81 -10.77
C PRO A 264 -12.73 0.06 -10.22
N PHE A 265 -11.83 0.47 -11.09
CA PHE A 265 -10.62 1.20 -10.71
C PHE A 265 -10.38 2.36 -11.68
N ASP A 266 -10.33 3.58 -11.18
CA ASP A 266 -10.08 4.77 -11.99
C ASP A 266 -8.68 5.33 -11.72
N ARG A 267 -7.73 4.91 -12.56
CA ARG A 267 -6.32 5.34 -12.46
C ARG A 267 -6.14 6.84 -12.62
N ASN A 268 -7.06 7.54 -13.31
CA ASN A 268 -6.92 8.97 -13.56
C ASN A 268 -7.25 9.83 -12.34
N ASN A 269 -7.81 9.22 -11.29
CA ASN A 269 -8.26 9.88 -10.07
C ASN A 269 -7.40 9.53 -8.85
N SER A 270 -6.14 9.12 -9.06
CA SER A 270 -5.22 8.80 -7.97
C SER A 270 -5.11 9.90 -6.93
N PHE A 271 -5.30 9.52 -5.66
CA PHE A 271 -5.34 10.46 -4.56
C PHE A 271 -3.95 11.06 -4.27
N LEU A 272 -2.90 10.22 -4.32
CA LEU A 272 -1.49 10.61 -4.27
C LEU A 272 -0.83 10.27 -5.60
N ILE A 273 -0.64 11.30 -6.44
CA ILE A 273 -0.21 11.16 -7.85
C ILE A 273 1.19 10.53 -7.99
N GLU A 274 2.09 10.76 -7.03
CA GLU A 274 3.48 10.30 -7.09
C GLU A 274 3.69 8.87 -6.56
N GLU A 275 2.69 8.31 -5.88
CA GLU A 275 2.77 7.00 -5.24
C GLU A 275 2.25 5.88 -6.16
N ALA A 276 2.59 4.63 -5.85
CA ALA A 276 2.04 3.49 -6.56
C ALA A 276 0.51 3.43 -6.40
N SER A 277 -0.17 2.83 -7.38
CA SER A 277 -1.62 2.69 -7.27
C SER A 277 -1.97 1.70 -6.15
N LEU A 278 -3.06 1.97 -5.44
CA LEU A 278 -3.57 1.10 -4.39
C LEU A 278 -3.82 -0.31 -4.93
N LYS A 279 -4.30 -0.43 -6.18
CA LYS A 279 -4.53 -1.74 -6.82
C LYS A 279 -3.23 -2.53 -6.97
N GLU A 280 -2.16 -1.90 -7.45
CA GLU A 280 -0.85 -2.54 -7.61
C GLU A 280 -0.30 -3.00 -6.25
N GLU A 281 -0.30 -2.14 -5.24
CA GLU A 281 0.21 -2.46 -3.90
C GLU A 281 -0.59 -3.55 -3.16
N LEU A 282 -1.91 -3.58 -3.36
CA LEU A 282 -2.77 -4.62 -2.80
C LEU A 282 -2.52 -5.96 -3.50
N MET A 283 -2.38 -5.95 -4.84
CA MET A 283 -2.13 -7.16 -5.62
C MET A 283 -0.76 -7.78 -5.33
N GLU A 284 0.27 -6.95 -5.19
CA GLU A 284 1.60 -7.37 -4.74
C GLU A 284 1.51 -8.01 -3.35
N SER A 285 0.87 -7.33 -2.39
CA SER A 285 0.70 -7.84 -1.04
C SER A 285 -0.06 -9.17 -0.97
N ILE A 286 -1.07 -9.38 -1.82
CA ILE A 286 -1.79 -10.65 -1.91
C ILE A 286 -0.87 -11.74 -2.46
N GLU A 287 -0.11 -11.47 -3.51
CA GLU A 287 0.76 -12.49 -4.12
C GLU A 287 1.90 -12.90 -3.19
N ASP A 288 2.52 -11.95 -2.48
CA ASP A 288 3.52 -12.21 -1.45
C ASP A 288 2.98 -13.13 -0.34
N LYS A 289 1.75 -12.85 0.12
CA LYS A 289 1.11 -13.67 1.16
C LYS A 289 0.75 -15.06 0.63
N LYS A 290 0.21 -15.17 -0.59
CA LYS A 290 -0.06 -16.47 -1.24
C LYS A 290 1.21 -17.29 -1.40
N GLN A 291 2.30 -16.68 -1.83
CA GLN A 291 3.59 -17.35 -1.99
C GLN A 291 4.11 -17.87 -0.64
N SER A 292 4.01 -17.05 0.40
CA SER A 292 4.38 -17.44 1.77
C SER A 292 3.56 -18.63 2.27
N LEU A 293 2.24 -18.65 2.05
CA LEU A 293 1.38 -19.78 2.43
C LEU A 293 1.70 -21.05 1.65
N LYS A 294 1.98 -20.95 0.34
CA LYS A 294 2.39 -22.10 -0.49
C LYS A 294 3.67 -22.74 0.05
N GLU A 295 4.67 -21.94 0.43
CA GLU A 295 5.91 -22.44 1.03
C GLU A 295 5.65 -23.08 2.40
N LEU A 296 4.81 -22.49 3.26
CA LEU A 296 4.43 -23.10 4.53
C LEU A 296 3.73 -24.46 4.35
N ILE A 297 2.82 -24.57 3.40
CA ILE A 297 2.16 -25.84 3.04
C ILE A 297 3.20 -26.86 2.57
N ARG A 298 4.13 -26.45 1.71
CA ARG A 298 5.20 -27.31 1.21
C ARG A 298 6.08 -27.82 2.36
N VAL A 299 6.52 -26.95 3.26
CA VAL A 299 7.33 -27.32 4.42
C VAL A 299 6.59 -28.30 5.33
N ARG A 300 5.29 -28.06 5.61
CA ARG A 300 4.48 -28.99 6.43
C ARG A 300 4.34 -30.37 5.78
N ARG A 301 4.18 -30.42 4.45
CA ARG A 301 4.12 -31.70 3.70
C ARG A 301 5.43 -32.46 3.76
N ILE A 302 6.57 -31.76 3.67
CA ILE A 302 7.90 -32.38 3.82
C ILE A 302 8.05 -32.92 5.24
N LYS A 303 7.77 -32.10 6.27
CA LYS A 303 7.84 -32.52 7.67
C LYS A 303 6.98 -33.75 7.96
N PHE A 304 5.74 -33.79 7.45
CA PHE A 304 4.87 -34.95 7.65
C PHE A 304 5.45 -36.23 7.02
N ARG A 305 6.04 -36.12 5.82
CA ARG A 305 6.73 -37.24 5.17
C ARG A 305 7.96 -37.66 5.96
N ASP A 306 8.73 -36.71 6.47
CA ASP A 306 9.91 -37.00 7.29
C ASP A 306 9.52 -37.69 8.60
N ASP A 307 8.46 -37.22 9.26
CA ASP A 307 7.90 -37.87 10.46
C ASP A 307 7.43 -39.31 10.15
N GLU A 308 6.81 -39.55 8.99
CA GLU A 308 6.47 -40.90 8.53
C GLU A 308 7.71 -41.76 8.26
N ILE A 309 8.76 -41.20 7.66
CA ILE A 309 10.02 -41.89 7.40
C ILE A 309 10.74 -42.21 8.71
N THR A 310 10.81 -41.27 9.66
CA THR A 310 11.40 -41.48 10.99
C THR A 310 10.63 -42.56 11.74
N LYS A 311 9.29 -42.55 11.73
CA LYS A 311 8.47 -43.63 12.30
C LYS A 311 8.75 -44.99 11.65
N LYS A 312 9.04 -45.03 10.34
CA LYS A 312 9.45 -46.26 9.63
C LYS A 312 10.87 -46.69 10.01
N GLN A 313 11.80 -45.76 10.25
CA GLN A 313 13.19 -46.04 10.64
C GLN A 313 13.36 -46.49 12.10
N THR A 314 12.42 -46.17 12.99
CA THR A 314 12.43 -46.62 14.40
C THR A 314 11.94 -48.06 14.60
N ARG A 315 11.64 -48.81 13.53
CA ARG A 315 11.12 -50.18 13.68
C ARG A 315 12.24 -51.14 14.06
N ILE A 316 12.03 -51.91 15.12
CA ILE A 316 13.01 -52.85 15.64
C ILE A 316 12.82 -54.22 14.96
N ARG A 317 13.91 -54.82 14.49
CA ARG A 317 13.86 -56.20 13.97
C ARG A 317 13.64 -57.17 15.11
N ILE A 318 12.59 -57.98 15.02
CA ILE A 318 12.40 -59.12 15.89
C ILE A 318 12.76 -60.41 15.16
N ASN A 319 13.54 -61.26 15.82
CA ASN A 319 13.93 -62.57 15.31
C ASN A 319 12.86 -63.64 15.56
N LEU A 320 11.59 -63.26 15.38
CA LEU A 320 10.43 -64.14 15.50
C LEU A 320 9.55 -64.02 14.23
N PRO A 321 9.11 -65.13 13.63
CA PRO A 321 8.04 -65.12 12.64
C PRO A 321 6.76 -64.47 13.19
N VAL A 322 5.98 -63.84 12.33
CA VAL A 322 4.77 -63.07 12.72
C VAL A 322 3.82 -63.86 13.62
N ALA A 323 3.62 -65.16 13.38
CA ALA A 323 2.75 -65.99 14.20
C ALA A 323 3.32 -66.24 15.62
N GLN A 324 4.63 -66.51 15.73
CA GLN A 324 5.29 -66.66 17.04
C GLN A 324 5.28 -65.35 17.81
N PHE A 325 5.50 -64.23 17.12
CA PHE A 325 5.45 -62.90 17.72
C PHE A 325 4.05 -62.53 18.23
N GLY A 326 3.01 -62.79 17.42
CA GLY A 326 1.62 -62.57 17.81
C GLY A 326 1.25 -63.40 19.05
N LEU A 327 1.60 -64.69 19.05
CA LEU A 327 1.39 -65.56 20.20
C LEU A 327 2.17 -65.11 21.45
N PHE A 328 3.40 -64.62 21.28
CA PHE A 328 4.21 -64.09 22.38
C PHE A 328 3.58 -62.84 23.03
N ILE A 329 3.02 -61.93 22.23
CA ILE A 329 2.27 -60.77 22.73
C ILE A 329 1.03 -61.24 23.49
N ARG A 330 0.27 -62.18 22.92
CA ARG A 330 -0.93 -62.74 23.56
C ARG A 330 -0.60 -63.42 24.89
N LEU A 331 0.50 -64.16 24.96
CA LEU A 331 0.95 -64.80 26.19
C LEU A 331 1.20 -63.78 27.31
N GLN A 332 1.83 -62.65 27.00
CA GLN A 332 2.06 -61.57 27.97
C GLN A 332 0.74 -60.96 28.47
N ILE A 333 -0.25 -60.79 27.59
CA ILE A 333 -1.60 -60.34 27.95
C ILE A 333 -2.28 -61.37 28.87
N GLU A 334 -2.23 -62.65 28.54
CA GLU A 334 -2.89 -63.70 29.32
C GLU A 334 -2.23 -63.92 30.69
N LYS A 335 -0.93 -63.68 30.81
CA LYS A 335 -0.19 -63.73 32.08
C LYS A 335 -0.25 -62.43 32.88
N GLY A 336 -0.97 -61.41 32.40
CA GLY A 336 -1.15 -60.14 33.10
C GLY A 336 0.09 -59.24 33.10
N ILE A 337 1.09 -59.53 32.25
CA ILE A 337 2.25 -58.65 32.02
C ILE A 337 1.81 -57.41 31.24
N LEU A 338 0.92 -57.61 30.26
CA LEU A 338 0.25 -56.54 29.51
C LEU A 338 -1.23 -56.47 29.91
N ALA A 339 -1.79 -55.27 29.91
CA ALA A 339 -3.20 -55.06 30.22
C ALA A 339 -4.11 -55.81 29.23
N LYS A 340 -5.20 -56.39 29.73
CA LYS A 340 -6.23 -57.05 28.90
C LYS A 340 -7.15 -56.05 28.18
N GLU A 341 -7.07 -54.77 28.54
CA GLU A 341 -7.82 -53.69 27.91
C GLU A 341 -7.18 -53.27 26.58
N HIS A 342 -8.01 -52.87 25.62
CA HIS A 342 -7.58 -52.34 24.33
C HIS A 342 -6.59 -53.24 23.55
N ILE A 343 -6.86 -54.55 23.50
CA ILE A 343 -6.04 -55.54 22.77
C ILE A 343 -5.67 -55.06 21.36
N GLY A 344 -6.62 -54.49 20.61
CA GLY A 344 -6.37 -53.95 19.27
C GLY A 344 -5.30 -52.84 19.24
N LYS A 345 -5.25 -51.95 20.24
CA LYS A 345 -4.21 -50.90 20.34
C LYS A 345 -2.84 -51.50 20.65
N ILE A 346 -2.79 -52.54 21.50
CA ILE A 346 -1.54 -53.25 21.82
C ILE A 346 -0.98 -53.91 20.55
N PHE A 347 -1.80 -54.66 19.81
CA PHE A 347 -1.37 -55.27 18.56
C PHE A 347 -0.99 -54.24 17.50
N SER A 348 -1.73 -53.12 17.40
CA SER A 348 -1.35 -52.00 16.54
C SER A 348 0.01 -51.43 16.92
N PHE A 349 0.29 -51.24 18.21
CA PHE A 349 1.58 -50.73 18.68
C PHE A 349 2.73 -51.66 18.26
N TYR A 350 2.64 -52.96 18.52
CA TYR A 350 3.70 -53.91 18.15
C TYR A 350 3.85 -54.06 16.64
N ALA A 351 2.74 -54.08 15.89
CA ALA A 351 2.78 -54.11 14.44
C ALA A 351 3.43 -52.84 13.86
N THR A 352 3.20 -51.67 14.46
CA THR A 352 3.83 -50.41 14.03
C THR A 352 5.32 -50.36 14.35
N HIS A 353 5.78 -50.87 15.50
CA HIS A 353 7.16 -50.69 15.97
C HIS A 353 8.12 -51.84 15.69
N PHE A 354 7.64 -52.99 15.22
CA PHE A 354 8.48 -54.16 14.97
C PHE A 354 8.30 -54.72 13.56
N TYR A 355 9.35 -55.35 13.05
CA TYR A 355 9.32 -56.12 11.79
C TYR A 355 10.04 -57.45 11.96
N SER A 356 9.67 -58.47 11.18
CA SER A 356 10.28 -59.79 11.25
C SER A 356 11.24 -60.04 10.09
N LEU A 357 12.05 -61.10 10.20
CA LEU A 357 13.03 -61.50 9.18
C LEU A 357 12.42 -61.71 7.78
N GLN A 358 11.17 -62.16 7.70
CA GLN A 358 10.48 -62.49 6.45
C GLN A 358 9.34 -61.52 6.12
N THR A 359 9.05 -60.55 6.99
CA THR A 359 7.90 -59.66 6.83
C THR A 359 8.23 -58.29 7.39
N GLU A 360 8.51 -57.35 6.49
CA GLU A 360 8.82 -55.96 6.79
C GLU A 360 7.59 -55.20 7.30
N HIS A 361 6.41 -55.50 6.80
CA HIS A 361 5.14 -54.91 7.23
C HIS A 361 4.22 -55.94 7.86
N ILE A 362 4.08 -55.87 9.18
CA ILE A 362 3.13 -56.66 9.95
C ILE A 362 1.81 -55.88 10.04
N SER A 363 0.69 -56.43 9.56
CA SER A 363 -0.63 -55.84 9.80
C SER A 363 -1.09 -56.13 11.24
N PRO A 364 -1.66 -55.15 11.95
CA PRO A 364 -2.24 -55.35 13.28
C PRO A 364 -3.28 -56.46 13.31
N GLU A 365 -4.19 -56.51 12.33
CA GLU A 365 -5.24 -57.54 12.26
C GLU A 365 -4.65 -58.92 12.01
N SER A 366 -3.65 -59.02 11.13
CA SER A 366 -2.96 -60.29 10.83
C SER A 366 -2.20 -60.81 12.06
N LEU A 367 -1.50 -59.92 12.77
CA LEU A 367 -0.79 -60.24 14.01
C LEU A 367 -1.75 -60.70 15.11
N GLN A 368 -2.88 -60.00 15.27
CA GLN A 368 -3.91 -60.33 16.24
C GLN A 368 -4.58 -61.68 15.90
N LYS A 369 -4.97 -61.90 14.64
CA LYS A 369 -5.61 -63.15 14.20
C LYS A 369 -4.68 -64.37 14.39
N LYS A 370 -3.40 -64.22 14.02
CA LYS A 370 -2.39 -65.28 14.21
C LYS A 370 -2.03 -65.53 15.68
N SER A 371 -2.41 -64.62 16.58
CA SER A 371 -2.27 -64.84 18.03
C SER A 371 -3.38 -65.69 18.63
N THR A 372 -4.55 -65.72 17.98
CA THR A 372 -5.71 -66.49 18.44
C THR A 372 -5.82 -67.84 17.74
N ASP A 373 -5.50 -67.90 16.45
CA ASP A 373 -5.51 -69.12 15.65
C ASP A 373 -4.08 -69.65 15.49
N VAL A 374 -3.64 -70.42 16.49
CA VAL A 374 -2.24 -70.80 16.67
C VAL A 374 -2.04 -72.26 16.30
N GLU A 375 -1.25 -72.49 15.25
CA GLU A 375 -0.80 -73.83 14.89
C GLU A 375 0.05 -74.45 16.01
N TYR A 376 -0.15 -75.74 16.28
CA TYR A 376 0.59 -76.48 17.31
C TYR A 376 2.11 -76.35 17.13
N ALA A 377 2.61 -76.40 15.89
CA ALA A 377 4.02 -76.23 15.58
C ALA A 377 4.57 -74.85 15.98
N THR A 378 3.76 -73.78 15.83
CA THR A 378 4.12 -72.42 16.26
C THR A 378 4.22 -72.35 17.78
N ALA A 379 3.27 -72.95 18.50
CA ALA A 379 3.30 -73.02 19.96
C ALA A 379 4.50 -73.82 20.50
N GLN A 380 4.84 -74.96 19.89
CA GLN A 380 6.02 -75.75 20.29
C GLN A 380 7.32 -74.99 20.08
N LYS A 381 7.45 -74.26 18.96
CA LYS A 381 8.64 -73.44 18.69
C LYS A 381 8.79 -72.29 19.70
N LEU A 382 7.69 -71.58 20.01
CA LEU A 382 7.72 -70.52 21.04
C LEU A 382 8.02 -71.10 22.42
N LYS A 383 7.44 -72.25 22.78
CA LYS A 383 7.75 -72.96 24.03
C LYS A 383 9.24 -73.29 24.13
N GLY A 384 9.85 -73.78 23.05
CA GLY A 384 11.29 -74.03 22.99
C GLY A 384 12.13 -72.78 23.27
N GLN A 385 11.76 -71.63 22.69
CA GLN A 385 12.43 -70.35 22.94
C GLN A 385 12.29 -69.90 24.39
N LEU A 386 11.09 -70.02 24.98
CA LEU A 386 10.86 -69.66 26.38
C LEU A 386 11.65 -70.56 27.34
N ILE A 387 11.73 -71.87 27.08
CA ILE A 387 12.57 -72.79 27.86
C ILE A 387 14.04 -72.40 27.76
N ALA A 388 14.52 -72.05 26.55
CA ALA A 388 15.90 -71.59 26.38
C ALA A 388 16.18 -70.30 27.20
N MET A 389 15.23 -69.37 27.25
CA MET A 389 15.35 -68.16 28.11
C MET A 389 15.39 -68.51 29.60
N ILE A 390 14.56 -69.45 30.05
CA ILE A 390 14.55 -69.92 31.45
C ILE A 390 15.87 -70.61 31.80
N ASN A 391 16.36 -71.50 30.94
CA ASN A 391 17.63 -72.19 31.15
C ASN A 391 18.79 -71.18 31.23
N TRP A 392 18.80 -70.18 30.35
CA TRP A 392 19.79 -69.11 30.41
C TRP A 392 19.75 -68.34 31.73
N LEU A 393 18.55 -68.05 32.26
CA LEU A 393 18.41 -67.41 33.57
C LEU A 393 18.99 -68.30 34.68
N ASN A 394 18.61 -69.58 34.72
CA ASN A 394 19.08 -70.54 35.72
C ASN A 394 20.60 -70.81 35.67
N GLU A 395 21.22 -70.65 34.50
CA GLU A 395 22.67 -70.76 34.34
C GLU A 395 23.43 -69.52 34.81
N LYS A 396 22.76 -68.36 34.87
CA LYS A 396 23.40 -67.06 35.11
C LYS A 396 23.10 -66.45 36.47
N TYR A 397 22.01 -66.85 37.10
CA TYR A 397 21.53 -66.38 38.40
C TYR A 397 21.01 -67.58 39.18
#